data_AF-X0XQU2-F1
#
_entry.id   AF-X0XQU2-F1
#
_cell.length_a   1.000
_cell.length_b   1.000
_cell.length_c   1.000
_cell.angle_alpha   90.00
_cell.angle_beta   90.00
_cell.angle_gamma   90.00
#
_symmetry.space_group_name_H-M   'P 1'
#
loop_
_entity.id
_entity.type
_entity.pdbx_description
1 polymer ?
#
loop_
_entity_poly.entity_id
_entity_poly.type
_entity_poly.pdbx_seq_one_letter_code
_entity_poly.pdbx_strand_id
1 'polypeptide(L)'
;MGWDLFQPDEEWYYVIRPDLGEVCPICEAYAGATITGDLIPLIFPYKELWTTNPYVVLPRTHMPNLEDFAGEPCHCELHLQNAAETMERRLHEEKLAVI
;
A
#
# COMPACT_ATOMS: atom_id res chain seq x y z
N MET A 1 1.42 -20.04 -7.73
CA MET A 1 0.72 -19.39 -6.61
C MET A 1 1.31 -17.99 -6.49
N GLY A 2 0.50 -16.94 -6.55
CA GLY A 2 1.01 -15.58 -6.36
C GLY A 2 1.37 -15.37 -4.90
N TRP A 3 2.36 -14.52 -4.62
CA TRP A 3 2.65 -14.07 -3.27
C TRP A 3 1.60 -13.04 -2.83
N ASP A 4 1.20 -13.09 -1.55
CA ASP A 4 0.38 -12.04 -0.97
C ASP A 4 1.14 -10.70 -1.03
N LEU A 5 0.43 -9.64 -1.44
CA LEU A 5 1.04 -8.32 -1.65
C LEU A 5 1.66 -7.76 -0.37
N PHE A 6 1.06 -8.04 0.79
CA PHE A 6 1.49 -7.60 2.10
C PHE A 6 1.80 -8.80 2.99
N GLN A 7 2.94 -8.79 3.67
CA GLN A 7 3.29 -9.79 4.68
C GLN A 7 3.17 -9.20 6.11
N PRO A 8 2.82 -10.00 7.14
CA PRO A 8 2.56 -9.50 8.49
C PRO A 8 3.74 -8.78 9.15
N ASP A 9 4.97 -9.15 8.81
CA ASP A 9 6.20 -8.61 9.39
C ASP A 9 6.78 -7.43 8.60
N GLU A 10 6.10 -7.01 7.54
CA GLU A 10 6.53 -5.88 6.72
C GLU A 10 5.99 -4.56 7.24
N GLU A 11 6.86 -3.57 7.31
CA GLU A 11 6.50 -2.21 7.68
C GLU A 11 6.32 -1.36 6.42
N TRP A 12 5.18 -0.66 6.34
CA TRP A 12 4.83 0.19 5.20
C TRP A 12 4.63 1.62 5.65
N TYR A 13 5.31 2.55 5.00
CA TYR A 13 5.21 3.97 5.26
C TYR A 13 4.12 4.60 4.37
N TYR A 14 3.18 5.29 4.99
CA TYR A 14 2.07 5.93 4.29
C TYR A 14 2.43 7.36 3.85
N VAL A 15 2.40 7.58 2.54
CA VAL A 15 2.76 8.85 1.90
C VAL A 15 1.50 9.48 1.31
N ILE A 16 1.28 10.76 1.61
CA ILE A 16 0.27 11.59 0.94
C ILE A 16 0.95 12.48 -0.09
N ARG A 17 0.26 12.77 -1.20
CA ARG A 17 0.73 13.62 -2.29
C ARG A 17 -0.17 14.85 -2.45
N PRO A 18 -0.11 15.82 -1.51
CA PRO A 18 -0.91 17.04 -1.58
C PRO A 18 -0.55 17.90 -2.81
N ASP A 19 0.61 17.65 -3.43
CA ASP A 19 1.02 18.27 -4.69
C ASP A 19 0.20 17.81 -5.91
N LEU A 20 -0.51 16.68 -5.80
CA LEU A 20 -1.26 16.07 -6.90
C LEU A 20 -2.78 16.27 -6.81
N GLY A 21 -3.30 16.82 -5.70
CA GLY A 21 -4.73 17.05 -5.53
C GLY A 21 -5.14 17.24 -4.07
N GLU A 22 -6.45 17.34 -3.84
CA GLU A 22 -7.02 17.40 -2.48
C GLU A 22 -6.79 16.08 -1.72
N VAL A 23 -6.32 16.19 -0.48
CA VAL A 23 -6.11 15.02 0.39
C VAL A 23 -7.42 14.71 1.12
N CYS A 24 -7.91 13.49 0.97
CA CYS A 24 -9.13 13.10 1.67
C CYS A 24 -8.88 12.94 3.20
N PRO A 25 -9.88 13.22 4.06
CA PRO A 25 -9.72 13.11 5.51
C PRO A 25 -9.30 11.72 6.00
N ILE A 26 -9.61 10.67 5.23
CA ILE A 26 -9.17 9.30 5.51
C ILE A 26 -7.64 9.20 5.35
N CYS A 27 -7.08 9.66 4.23
CA CYS A 27 -5.63 9.66 4.01
C CYS A 27 -4.89 10.54 5.04
N GLU A 28 -5.46 11.71 5.35
CA GLU A 28 -4.84 12.68 6.27
C GLU A 28 -4.57 12.07 7.65
N ALA A 29 -5.52 11.28 8.17
CA ALA A 29 -5.38 10.63 9.47
C ALA A 29 -4.20 9.64 9.57
N TYR A 30 -3.71 9.13 8.44
CA TYR A 30 -2.59 8.18 8.38
C TYR A 30 -1.31 8.79 7.80
N ALA A 31 -1.28 10.10 7.51
CA ALA A 31 -0.13 10.76 6.90
C ALA A 31 1.15 10.55 7.74
N GLY A 32 2.17 9.92 7.15
CA GLY A 32 3.43 9.62 7.83
C GLY A 32 3.37 8.44 8.81
N ALA A 33 2.28 7.68 8.83
CA ALA A 33 2.17 6.49 9.67
C ALA A 33 2.98 5.33 9.09
N THR A 34 3.56 4.52 9.98
CA THR A 34 4.04 3.18 9.66
C THR A 34 2.95 2.16 10.01
N ILE A 35 2.63 1.29 9.06
CA ILE A 35 1.55 0.31 9.15
C ILE A 35 2.14 -1.08 8.87
N THR A 36 1.84 -2.06 9.72
CA THR A 36 2.22 -3.45 9.48
C THR A 36 1.38 -4.06 8.36
N GLY A 37 1.96 -4.94 7.55
CA GLY A 37 1.31 -5.44 6.33
C GLY A 37 -0.02 -6.15 6.56
N ASP A 38 -0.19 -6.81 7.71
CA ASP A 38 -1.44 -7.48 8.11
C ASP A 38 -2.59 -6.50 8.41
N LEU A 39 -2.30 -5.26 8.82
CA LEU A 39 -3.30 -4.24 9.12
C LEU A 39 -3.75 -3.48 7.86
N ILE A 40 -2.97 -3.49 6.78
CA ILE A 40 -3.26 -2.70 5.58
C ILE A 40 -4.60 -3.08 4.93
N PRO A 41 -4.97 -4.37 4.77
CA PRO A 41 -6.29 -4.76 4.24
C PRO A 41 -7.45 -4.33 5.14
N LEU A 42 -7.23 -4.21 6.45
CA LEU A 42 -8.25 -3.80 7.43
C LEU A 42 -8.49 -2.29 7.40
N ILE A 43 -7.40 -1.52 7.41
CA ILE A 43 -7.45 -0.05 7.36
C ILE A 43 -8.04 0.41 6.02
N PHE A 44 -7.84 -0.39 4.98
CA PHE A 44 -8.17 0.02 3.64
C PHE A 44 -8.78 -1.12 2.79
N PRO A 45 -10.06 -1.42 3.00
CA PRO A 45 -10.70 -2.62 2.47
C PRO A 45 -11.10 -2.54 0.99
N TYR A 46 -11.21 -1.34 0.40
CA TYR A 46 -11.75 -1.13 -0.97
C TYR A 46 -10.67 -1.00 -2.06
N LYS A 47 -9.44 -1.37 -1.75
CA LYS A 47 -8.31 -1.06 -2.60
C LYS A 47 -8.24 -1.99 -3.79
N GLU A 48 -8.53 -1.45 -4.96
CA GLU A 48 -7.73 -1.84 -6.11
C GLU A 48 -6.27 -1.45 -5.80
N LEU A 49 -5.50 -2.43 -5.34
CA LEU A 49 -4.09 -2.28 -5.02
C LEU A 49 -3.31 -2.36 -6.33
N TRP A 50 -3.07 -1.21 -6.95
CA TRP A 50 -2.20 -1.16 -8.12
C TRP A 50 -0.76 -0.98 -7.63
N THR A 51 0.09 -1.93 -7.99
CA THR A 51 1.55 -1.83 -7.82
C THR A 51 2.12 -1.13 -9.05
N THR A 52 2.73 0.05 -8.88
CA THR A 52 3.61 0.61 -9.91
C THR A 52 4.99 -0.07 -9.91
N ASN A 53 5.35 -0.64 -8.75
CA ASN A 53 6.56 -1.38 -8.46
C ASN A 53 6.28 -2.24 -7.20
N PRO A 54 6.88 -3.44 -7.02
CA PRO A 54 6.69 -4.29 -5.83
C PRO A 54 6.82 -3.61 -4.45
N TYR A 55 7.34 -2.37 -4.37
CA TYR A 55 7.52 -1.64 -3.10
C TYR A 55 6.58 -0.45 -2.92
N VAL A 56 5.82 -0.10 -3.95
CA VAL A 56 4.91 1.05 -3.92
C VAL A 56 3.54 0.59 -4.32
N VAL A 57 2.61 0.69 -3.37
CA VAL A 57 1.22 0.29 -3.56
C VAL A 57 0.34 1.52 -3.49
N LEU A 58 -0.56 1.65 -4.46
CA LEU A 58 -1.53 2.74 -4.51
C LEU A 58 -2.82 2.35 -3.79
N PRO A 59 -3.03 2.85 -2.56
CA PRO A 59 -4.28 2.71 -1.86
C PRO A 59 -5.44 3.44 -2.55
N ARG A 60 -6.21 2.80 -3.43
CA ARG A 60 -7.55 3.34 -3.80
C ARG A 60 -8.49 3.23 -2.61
N THR A 61 -8.49 4.25 -1.76
CA THR A 61 -9.26 4.30 -0.51
C THR A 61 -10.63 4.95 -0.67
N HIS A 62 -11.12 5.07 -1.89
CA HIS A 62 -12.44 5.65 -2.12
C HIS A 62 -13.53 4.77 -1.51
N MET A 63 -14.30 5.39 -0.61
CA MET A 63 -15.52 4.84 -0.03
C MET A 63 -16.55 4.49 -1.11
N PRO A 64 -17.53 3.62 -0.82
CA PRO A 64 -18.51 3.13 -1.81
C PRO A 64 -19.40 4.21 -2.47
N ASN A 65 -19.44 5.45 -1.95
CA ASN A 65 -20.13 6.57 -2.59
C ASN A 65 -19.16 7.43 -3.41
N LEU A 66 -18.89 6.97 -4.63
CA LEU A 66 -18.06 7.64 -5.63
C LEU A 66 -18.73 8.89 -6.25
N GLU A 67 -20.01 9.15 -5.96
CA GLU A 67 -20.78 10.24 -6.58
C GLU A 67 -20.39 11.64 -6.05
N ASP A 68 -19.83 11.73 -4.84
CA ASP A 68 -19.44 13.00 -4.21
C ASP A 68 -17.97 13.40 -4.48
N PHE A 69 -17.09 12.44 -4.78
CA PHE A 69 -15.70 12.67 -5.18
C PHE A 69 -15.59 12.59 -6.70
N ALA A 70 -16.12 13.61 -7.37
CA ALA A 70 -16.12 13.71 -8.82
C ALA A 70 -14.70 13.90 -9.39
N GLY A 71 -13.98 12.80 -9.60
CA GLY A 71 -13.11 12.66 -10.76
C GLY A 71 -11.60 12.52 -10.57
N GLU A 72 -11.05 12.65 -9.35
CA GLU A 72 -9.60 12.51 -9.15
C GLU A 72 -9.23 11.24 -8.35
N PRO A 73 -8.31 10.39 -8.85
CA PRO A 73 -7.84 9.23 -8.11
C PRO A 73 -7.06 9.67 -6.88
N CYS A 74 -7.36 9.10 -5.71
CA CYS A 74 -6.55 9.24 -4.51
C CYS A 74 -5.04 9.06 -4.83
N HIS A 75 -4.24 10.07 -4.50
CA HIS A 75 -2.80 10.12 -4.78
C HIS A 75 -1.93 9.65 -3.60
N CYS A 76 -2.54 8.96 -2.63
CA CYS A 76 -1.82 8.42 -1.48
C CYS A 76 -1.05 7.14 -1.90
N GLU A 77 0.09 6.85 -1.26
CA GLU A 77 0.99 5.74 -1.57
C GLU A 77 1.38 5.00 -0.28
N LEU A 78 1.63 3.69 -0.39
CA LEU A 78 2.23 2.87 0.66
C LEU A 78 3.61 2.41 0.18
N HIS A 79 4.65 2.74 0.93
CA HIS A 79 6.05 2.43 0.59
C HIS A 79 6.58 1.37 1.54
N LEU A 80 7.03 0.24 1.01
CA LEU A 80 7.65 -0.80 1.81
C LEU A 80 8.97 -0.28 2.41
N GLN A 81 9.11 -0.35 3.73
CA GLN A 81 10.38 -0.04 4.39
C GLN A 81 11.38 -1.16 4.16
N ASN A 82 12.67 -0.80 4.05
CA ASN A 82 13.77 -1.72 3.78
C ASN A 82 13.54 -2.62 2.56
N ALA A 83 12.91 -2.08 1.51
CA ALA A 83 12.46 -2.83 0.34
C ALA A 83 13.53 -3.77 -0.26
N ALA A 84 14.79 -3.34 -0.32
CA ALA A 84 15.89 -4.17 -0.82
C ALA A 84 16.09 -5.44 0.02
N GLU A 85 16.22 -5.30 1.34
CA GLU A 85 16.41 -6.42 2.27
C GLU A 85 15.19 -7.35 2.27
N THR A 86 13.99 -6.78 2.28
CA THR A 86 12.74 -7.54 2.25
C THR A 86 12.65 -8.36 0.97
N MET A 87 13.02 -7.81 -0.19
CA MET A 87 13.02 -8.59 -1.43
C MET A 87 14.12 -9.60 -1.53
N GLU A 88 15.32 -9.30 -1.04
CA GLU A 88 16.39 -10.28 -0.98
C GLU A 88 15.96 -11.50 -0.17
N ARG A 89 15.30 -11.27 0.97
CA ARG A 89 14.68 -12.33 1.79
C ARG A 89 13.62 -13.09 1.00
N ARG A 90 12.65 -12.40 0.37
CA ARG A 90 11.59 -13.06 -0.42
C ARG A 90 12.17 -13.93 -1.55
N LEU A 91 13.12 -13.40 -2.31
CA LEU A 91 13.81 -14.13 -3.39
C LEU A 91 14.60 -15.33 -2.85
N HIS A 92 15.17 -15.22 -1.65
CA HIS A 92 15.87 -16.34 -1.01
C HIS A 92 14.91 -17.45 -0.60
N GLU A 93 13.79 -17.11 0.03
CA GLU A 93 12.73 -18.05 0.43
C GLU A 93 12.10 -18.75 -0.78
N GLU A 94 11.84 -18.03 -1.86
CA GLU A 94 11.36 -18.61 -3.12
C GLU A 94 12.36 -19.62 -3.70
N LYS A 95 13.66 -19.30 -3.69
CA LYS A 95 14.70 -20.24 -4.15
C LYS A 95 14.75 -21.51 -3.30
N LEU A 96 14.58 -21.39 -1.98
CA LEU A 96 14.57 -22.55 -1.07
C LEU A 96 13.33 -23.42 -1.27
N ALA A 97 12.18 -22.83 -1.58
CA ALA A 97 10.92 -23.56 -1.79
C ALA A 97 10.87 -24.38 -3.10
N VAL A 98 11.82 -24.17 -4.02
CA VAL A 98 11.91 -24.85 -5.32
C VAL A 98 12.79 -26.11 -5.27
N ILE A 99 13.50 -26.35 -4.16
CA ILE A 99 14.38 -27.52 -3.93
C ILE A 99 13.65 -28.55 -3.07
#